data_AF-A0A7H8S6Z0-F1
#
_entry.id   AF-A0A7H8S6Z0-F1
#
_cell.length_a   1.000
_cell.length_b   1.000
_cell.length_c   1.000
_cell.angle_alpha   90.00
_cell.angle_beta   90.00
_cell.angle_gamma   90.00
#
_symmetry.space_group_name_H-M   'P 1'
#
loop_
_entity.id
_entity.type
_entity.pdbx_description
1 polymer ?
#
loop_
_entity_poly.entity_id
_entity_poly.type
_entity_poly.pdbx_seq_one_letter_code
_entity_poly.pdbx_strand_id
1 'polypeptide(L)'
;MSRRKIVALVNLIISGFIALAISIFFAGGAIAENYTDKTFVAPEFFIILVIWGVGALFVLIQYFKDLIPFFVISLIFTWASIPVGFKIGMTMATSS
;
A
#
# COMPACT_ATOMS: atom_id res chain seq x y z
N MET A 1 4.23 0.52 25.81
CA MET A 1 4.14 -0.17 24.50
C MET A 1 5.53 -0.72 24.15
N SER A 2 5.65 -1.95 23.63
CA SER A 2 6.98 -2.51 23.29
C SER A 2 7.61 -1.78 22.10
N ARG A 3 8.95 -1.79 22.01
CA ARG A 3 9.66 -1.12 20.89
C ARG A 3 9.17 -1.61 19.53
N ARG A 4 8.94 -2.91 19.37
CA ARG A 4 8.42 -3.50 18.11
C ARG A 4 7.04 -2.97 17.74
N LYS A 5 6.13 -2.82 18.71
CA LYS A 5 4.79 -2.26 18.47
C LYS A 5 4.88 -0.81 18.00
N ILE A 6 5.75 -0.02 18.63
CA ILE A 6 5.98 1.38 18.23
C ILE A 6 6.55 1.43 16.80
N VAL A 7 7.57 0.63 16.50
CA VAL A 7 8.17 0.56 15.16
C VAL A 7 7.15 0.10 14.11
N ALA A 8 6.33 -0.91 14.41
CA ALA A 8 5.29 -1.39 13.48
C ALA A 8 4.24 -0.31 13.19
N LEU A 9 3.81 0.45 14.20
CA LEU A 9 2.85 1.55 14.04
C LEU A 9 3.45 2.73 13.26
N VAL A 10 4.68 3.13 13.56
CA VAL A 10 5.37 4.19 12.82
C VAL A 10 5.55 3.78 11.36
N ASN A 11 5.99 2.53 11.12
CA ASN A 11 6.09 1.97 9.78
C ASN A 11 4.74 1.96 9.06
N LEU A 12 3.65 1.57 9.75
CA LEU A 12 2.31 1.58 9.18
C LEU A 12 1.93 2.98 8.68
N ILE A 13 2.11 4.01 9.50
CA ILE A 13 1.75 5.39 9.15
C ILE A 13 2.58 5.88 7.95
N ILE A 14 3.91 5.69 7.99
CA ILE A 14 4.80 6.15 6.93
C ILE A 14 4.52 5.42 5.61
N SER A 15 4.47 4.08 5.65
CA SER A 15 4.19 3.28 4.45
C SER A 15 2.80 3.54 3.90
N GLY A 16 1.79 3.77 4.75
CA GLY A 16 0.43 4.09 4.33
C GLY A 16 0.32 5.43 3.63
N PHE A 17 1.00 6.46 4.14
CA PHE A 17 1.05 7.77 3.48
C PHE A 17 1.70 7.67 2.10
N ILE A 18 2.81 6.95 1.99
CA ILE A 18 3.52 6.74 0.72
C ILE A 18 2.65 5.92 -0.25
N ALA A 19 2.06 4.81 0.21
CA ALA A 19 1.18 3.98 -0.61
C ALA A 19 -0.03 4.78 -1.13
N LEU A 20 -0.66 5.60 -0.29
CA LEU A 20 -1.76 6.48 -0.68
C LEU A 20 -1.35 7.51 -1.72
N ALA A 21 -0.24 8.22 -1.50
CA ALA A 21 0.26 9.22 -2.44
C ALA A 21 0.56 8.59 -3.81
N ILE A 22 1.22 7.42 -3.82
CA ILE A 22 1.55 6.68 -5.03
C ILE A 22 0.29 6.18 -5.74
N SER A 23 -0.67 5.60 -5.02
CA SER A 23 -1.94 5.15 -5.59
C SER A 23 -2.72 6.29 -6.23
N ILE A 24 -2.85 7.43 -5.56
CA ILE A 24 -3.56 8.61 -6.10
C ILE A 24 -2.85 9.12 -7.35
N PHE A 25 -1.51 9.22 -7.31
CA PHE A 25 -0.72 9.69 -8.44
C PHE A 25 -0.93 8.83 -9.69
N PHE A 26 -0.81 7.50 -9.57
CA PHE A 26 -1.00 6.60 -10.70
C PHE A 26 -2.46 6.50 -11.13
N ALA A 27 -3.40 6.43 -10.18
CA ALA A 27 -4.83 6.37 -10.50
C ALA A 27 -5.33 7.64 -11.20
N GLY A 28 -4.72 8.79 -10.92
CA GLY A 28 -5.01 10.07 -11.54
C GLY A 28 -4.43 10.26 -12.94
N GLY A 29 -3.68 9.30 -13.50
CA GLY A 29 -3.06 9.41 -14.83
C GLY A 29 -1.61 9.91 -14.84
N ALA A 30 -0.93 9.84 -13.69
CA ALA A 30 0.46 10.26 -13.52
C ALA A 30 0.74 11.68 -14.05
N ILE A 31 1.93 11.94 -14.62
CA ILE A 31 2.36 13.29 -15.03
C ILE A 31 1.77 13.72 -16.38
N ALA A 32 1.17 12.81 -17.18
CA ALA A 32 0.93 13.11 -18.60
C ALA A 32 -0.33 12.53 -19.26
N GLU A 33 -1.21 11.80 -18.56
CA GLU A 33 -2.24 10.97 -19.24
C GLU A 33 -3.70 11.25 -18.88
N ASN A 34 -4.01 12.27 -18.07
CA ASN A 34 -5.42 12.60 -17.80
C ASN A 34 -5.99 13.64 -18.78
N TYR A 35 -6.31 13.19 -19.99
CA TYR A 35 -7.05 13.97 -21.01
C TYR A 35 -8.57 13.82 -20.89
N THR A 36 -9.05 13.35 -19.74
CA THR A 36 -10.47 13.08 -19.49
C THR A 36 -10.97 13.97 -18.36
N ASP A 37 -12.27 14.27 -18.32
CA ASP A 37 -12.89 15.00 -17.20
C ASP A 37 -13.04 14.13 -15.93
N LYS A 38 -12.35 12.99 -15.83
CA LYS A 38 -12.43 12.06 -14.70
C LYS A 38 -11.28 12.31 -13.73
N THR A 39 -11.57 12.35 -12.43
CA THR A 39 -10.56 12.45 -11.38
C THR A 39 -9.59 11.26 -11.36
N PHE A 40 -10.08 10.05 -11.64
CA PHE A 40 -9.27 8.83 -11.71
C PHE A 40 -9.50 8.14 -13.05
N VAL A 41 -8.44 8.08 -13.86
CA VAL A 41 -8.43 7.43 -15.18
C VAL A 41 -8.01 5.97 -15.12
N ALA A 42 -7.21 5.60 -14.12
CA ALA A 42 -6.70 4.25 -13.92
C ALA A 42 -6.95 3.77 -12.47
N PRO A 43 -8.22 3.59 -12.05
CA PRO A 43 -8.56 3.21 -10.67
C PRO A 43 -7.93 1.87 -10.23
N GLU A 44 -7.46 1.04 -11.15
CA GLU A 44 -6.77 -0.22 -10.90
C GLU A 44 -5.56 -0.05 -9.97
N PHE A 45 -4.89 1.12 -9.96
CA PHE A 45 -3.76 1.40 -9.07
C PHE A 45 -4.12 1.50 -7.58
N PHE A 46 -5.41 1.59 -7.23
CA PHE A 46 -5.84 1.43 -5.84
C PHE A 46 -5.63 0.01 -5.29
N ILE A 47 -5.30 -0.97 -6.14
CA ILE A 47 -4.87 -2.30 -5.70
C ILE A 47 -3.66 -2.26 -4.76
N ILE A 48 -2.79 -1.25 -4.89
CA ILE A 48 -1.68 -0.99 -3.95
C ILE A 48 -2.21 -0.84 -2.52
N LEU A 49 -3.29 -0.07 -2.31
CA LEU A 49 -3.91 0.12 -1.00
C LEU A 49 -4.56 -1.14 -0.46
N VAL A 50 -5.15 -1.96 -1.32
CA VAL A 50 -5.73 -3.25 -0.94
C VAL A 50 -4.64 -4.18 -0.40
N ILE A 51 -3.51 -4.30 -1.11
CA ILE A 51 -2.38 -5.13 -0.69
C ILE A 51 -1.72 -4.55 0.57
N TRP A 52 -1.57 -3.23 0.65
CA TRP A 52 -1.07 -2.55 1.85
C TRP A 52 -1.97 -2.83 3.06
N GLY A 53 -3.28 -2.88 2.87
CA GLY A 53 -4.27 -3.24 3.90
C GLY A 53 -4.01 -4.61 4.52
N VAL A 54 -3.56 -5.59 3.73
CA VAL A 54 -3.13 -6.91 4.25
C VAL A 54 -1.91 -6.76 5.18
N GLY A 55 -0.94 -5.92 4.79
CA GLY A 55 0.18 -5.53 5.67
C GLY A 55 -0.28 -4.87 6.96
N ALA A 56 -1.29 -4.00 6.88
CA ALA A 56 -1.88 -3.33 8.04
C ALA A 56 -2.55 -4.32 9.01
N LEU A 57 -3.21 -5.37 8.50
CA LEU A 57 -3.75 -6.45 9.33
C LEU A 57 -2.64 -7.17 10.11
N PHE A 58 -1.47 -7.39 9.52
CA PHE A 58 -0.33 -7.96 10.26
C PHE A 58 0.19 -7.01 11.35
N VAL A 59 0.18 -5.69 11.13
CA VAL A 59 0.50 -4.72 12.20
C VAL A 59 -0.52 -4.82 13.35
N LEU A 60 -1.81 -4.96 13.04
CA LEU A 60 -2.85 -5.13 14.04
C LEU A 60 -2.64 -6.41 14.86
N ILE A 61 -2.37 -7.53 14.19
CA ILE A 61 -2.06 -8.80 14.87
C ILE A 61 -0.80 -8.64 15.73
N GLN A 62 0.24 -7.98 15.22
CA GLN A 62 1.47 -7.69 15.95
C GLN A 62 1.21 -6.83 17.19
N TYR A 63 0.26 -5.89 17.13
CA TYR A 63 -0.12 -5.06 18.27
C TYR A 63 -0.68 -5.90 19.44
N PHE A 64 -1.49 -6.92 19.14
CA PHE A 64 -2.07 -7.78 20.16
C PHE A 64 -1.15 -8.92 20.60
N LYS A 65 -0.43 -9.56 19.66
CA LYS A 65 0.36 -10.78 19.93
C LYS A 65 1.84 -10.51 20.26
N ASP A 66 2.41 -9.42 19.73
CA ASP A 66 3.83 -9.04 19.91
C ASP A 66 4.87 -10.14 19.58
N LEU A 67 4.65 -10.87 18.47
CA LEU A 67 5.54 -11.94 18.03
C LEU A 67 6.43 -11.50 16.86
N ILE A 68 7.69 -11.93 16.86
CA ILE A 68 8.68 -11.56 15.84
C ILE A 68 8.18 -11.82 14.40
N PRO A 69 7.52 -12.96 14.08
CA PRO A 69 7.05 -13.21 12.72
C PRO A 69 6.05 -12.16 12.23
N PHE A 70 5.07 -11.77 13.06
CA PHE A 70 4.09 -10.76 12.66
C PHE A 70 4.71 -9.38 12.48
N PHE A 71 5.70 -9.03 13.32
CA PHE A 71 6.50 -7.83 13.12
C PHE A 71 7.18 -7.82 11.76
N VAL A 72 7.96 -8.86 11.44
CA VAL A 72 8.74 -8.94 10.19
C VAL A 72 7.82 -8.99 8.96
N ILE A 73 6.78 -9.82 8.98
CA ILE A 73 5.82 -9.94 7.87
C ILE A 73 5.12 -8.59 7.63
N SER A 74 4.73 -7.87 8.69
CA SER A 74 4.07 -6.57 8.53
C SER A 74 4.96 -5.53 7.84
N LEU A 75 6.26 -5.49 8.18
CA LEU A 75 7.23 -4.60 7.51
C LEU A 75 7.36 -4.96 6.03
N ILE A 76 7.51 -6.24 5.71
CA ILE A 76 7.68 -6.69 4.33
C ILE A 76 6.42 -6.39 3.52
N PHE A 77 5.23 -6.77 4.00
CA PHE A 77 3.99 -6.61 3.24
C PHE A 77 3.63 -5.15 2.99
N THR A 78 3.77 -4.28 3.99
CA THR A 78 3.43 -2.86 3.83
C THR A 78 4.28 -2.19 2.76
N TRP A 79 5.58 -2.48 2.66
CA TRP A 79 6.43 -1.94 1.59
C TRP A 79 6.30 -2.67 0.26
N ALA A 80 6.18 -4.01 0.28
CA ALA A 80 6.01 -4.82 -0.92
C ALA A 80 4.70 -4.50 -1.67
N SER A 81 3.69 -3.98 -0.96
CA SER A 81 2.42 -3.55 -1.56
C SER A 81 2.59 -2.57 -2.71
N ILE A 82 3.61 -1.70 -2.67
CA ILE A 82 3.87 -0.68 -3.69
C ILE A 82 4.36 -1.31 -5.01
N PRO A 83 5.51 -2.01 -5.07
CA PRO A 83 5.97 -2.61 -6.33
C PRO A 83 5.06 -3.73 -6.83
N VAL A 84 4.49 -4.55 -5.92
CA VAL A 84 3.57 -5.63 -6.30
C VAL A 84 2.25 -5.05 -6.82
N GLY A 85 1.67 -4.10 -6.10
CA GLY A 85 0.43 -3.44 -6.50
C GLY A 85 0.60 -2.63 -7.78
N PHE A 86 1.73 -1.96 -7.98
CA PHE A 86 2.04 -1.30 -9.25
C PHE A 86 2.06 -2.28 -10.42
N LYS A 87 2.77 -3.41 -10.29
CA LYS A 87 2.84 -4.43 -11.34
C LYS A 87 1.46 -5.00 -11.68
N ILE A 88 0.64 -5.27 -10.67
CA ILE A 88 -0.74 -5.76 -10.84
C ILE A 88 -1.61 -4.67 -11.49
N GLY A 89 -1.57 -3.45 -10.98
CA GLY A 89 -2.32 -2.30 -11.52
C GLY A 89 -2.00 -2.06 -13.00
N MET A 90 -0.72 -2.06 -13.37
CA MET A 90 -0.29 -1.97 -14.78
C MET A 90 -0.85 -3.11 -15.64
N THR A 91 -0.81 -4.35 -15.13
CA THR A 91 -1.35 -5.50 -15.87
C THR A 91 -2.86 -5.37 -16.08
N MET A 92 -3.59 -4.91 -15.06
CA MET A 92 -5.04 -4.70 -15.15
C MET A 92 -5.38 -3.57 -16.11
N ALA A 93 -4.74 -2.41 -15.96
CA ALA A 93 -5.00 -1.21 -16.76
C ALA A 93 -4.62 -1.35 -18.25
N THR A 94 -3.71 -2.28 -18.58
CA THR A 94 -3.35 -2.57 -19.99
C THR A 94 -4.17 -3.70 -20.60
N SER A 95 -4.96 -4.41 -19.79
CA SER A 95 -5.87 -5.48 -20.23
C SER A 95 -7.32 -5.04 -20.40
N SER A 96 -7.64 -3.81 -19.97
CA SER A 96 -8.95 -3.15 -20.09
C SER A 96 -9.06 -2.32 -21.37
#